data_AF-A0A935XVZ0-F1
#
_entry.id   AF-A0A935XVZ0-F1
#
_cell.length_a   1.000
_cell.length_b   1.000
_cell.length_c   1.000
_cell.angle_alpha   90.00
_cell.angle_beta   90.00
_cell.angle_gamma   90.00
#
_symmetry.space_group_name_H-M   'P 1'
#
loop_
_entity.id
_entity.type
_entity.pdbx_description
1 polymer ?
#
loop_
_entity_poly.entity_id
_entity_poly.type
_entity_poly.pdbx_seq_one_letter_code
_entity_poly.pdbx_strand_id
1 'polypeptide(L)'
;MRPGLYLSMHPDNLRGLLESSGRRYRLYAGFAGWAPGQLQGELLRAGWLVLPADTDAVFREDTSGLWKELLDRASGLRTHHR
;
A
#
# COMPACT_ATOMS: atom_id res chain seq x y z
N MET A 1 -12.85 -0.56 2.10
CA MET A 1 -11.70 0.24 2.61
C MET A 1 -11.44 -0.16 4.05
N ARG A 2 -10.17 -0.29 4.46
CA ARG A 2 -9.83 -0.51 5.87
C ARG A 2 -10.21 0.76 6.66
N PRO A 3 -10.92 0.67 7.80
CA PRO A 3 -11.23 1.84 8.61
C PRO A 3 -9.96 2.64 8.94
N GLY A 4 -9.99 3.96 8.75
CA GLY A 4 -8.86 4.84 9.04
C GLY A 4 -7.83 5.02 7.90
N LEU A 5 -8.03 4.40 6.72
CA LEU A 5 -7.23 4.67 5.53
C LEU A 5 -8.09 5.25 4.41
N TYR A 6 -7.72 6.45 3.96
CA TYR A 6 -8.43 7.21 2.94
C TYR A 6 -7.50 7.54 1.77
N LEU A 7 -8.05 7.65 0.57
CA LEU A 7 -7.34 8.06 -0.64
C LEU A 7 -8.13 9.20 -1.30
N SER A 8 -7.43 10.25 -1.69
CA SER A 8 -8.00 11.34 -2.51
C SER A 8 -7.05 11.65 -3.66
N MET A 9 -7.64 11.84 -4.84
CA MET A 9 -6.94 12.35 -6.03
C MET A 9 -7.40 13.77 -6.38
N HIS A 10 -8.35 14.33 -5.62
CA HIS A 10 -8.88 15.67 -5.87
C HIS A 10 -7.98 16.73 -5.23
N PRO A 11 -7.47 17.71 -6.01
CA PRO A 11 -6.62 18.80 -5.50
C PRO A 11 -7.21 19.56 -4.32
N ASP A 12 -8.51 19.81 -4.32
CA ASP A 12 -9.16 20.59 -3.24
C ASP A 12 -9.05 19.93 -1.86
N ASN A 13 -9.01 18.59 -1.82
CA ASN A 13 -8.85 17.85 -0.57
C ASN A 13 -7.42 17.94 -0.03
N LEU A 14 -6.42 18.21 -0.89
CA LEU A 14 -5.03 18.33 -0.49
C LEU A 14 -4.80 19.60 0.33
N ARG A 15 -5.39 20.73 -0.07
CA ARG A 15 -5.23 22.00 0.62
C ARG A 15 -5.62 21.90 2.10
N GLY A 16 -6.80 21.36 2.39
CA GLY A 16 -7.25 21.18 3.77
C GLY A 16 -6.41 20.19 4.58
N LEU A 17 -5.77 19.20 3.94
CA LEU A 17 -4.85 18.29 4.62
C LEU A 17 -3.52 18.98 4.96
N LEU A 18 -2.98 19.79 4.05
CA LEU A 18 -1.74 20.52 4.24
C LEU A 18 -1.86 21.64 5.28
N GLU A 19 -3.04 22.26 5.38
CA GLU A 19 -3.32 23.30 6.37
C GLU A 19 -3.62 22.73 7.77
N SER A 20 -3.92 21.42 7.87
CA SER A 20 -4.18 20.75 9.14
C SER A 20 -2.89 20.29 9.82
N SER A 21 -2.71 20.65 11.10
CA SER A 21 -1.65 20.08 11.93
C SER A 21 -2.09 18.73 12.53
N GLY A 22 -1.17 17.77 12.64
CA GLY A 22 -1.39 16.50 13.34
C GLY A 22 -2.06 15.37 12.55
N ARG A 23 -2.32 15.53 11.25
CA ARG A 23 -2.78 14.42 10.39
C ARG A 23 -1.61 13.72 9.71
N ARG A 24 -1.64 12.37 9.68
CA ARG A 24 -0.69 11.57 8.88
C ARG A 24 -1.18 11.51 7.43
N TYR A 25 -0.38 11.97 6.48
CA TYR A 25 -0.66 11.85 5.06
C TYR A 25 0.62 11.48 4.30
N ARG A 26 0.44 10.90 3.11
CA ARG A 26 1.50 10.69 2.11
C ARG A 26 1.02 11.18 0.77
N LEU A 27 1.93 11.82 0.04
CA LEU A 27 1.70 12.29 -1.32
C LEU A 27 2.46 11.39 -2.29
N TYR A 28 1.77 10.98 -3.35
CA TYR A 28 2.33 10.17 -4.42
C TYR A 28 2.12 10.88 -5.75
N ALA A 29 3.14 10.89 -6.59
CA ALA A 29 3.05 11.36 -7.96
C ALA A 29 2.88 10.15 -8.88
N GLY A 30 1.64 9.94 -9.35
CA GLY A 30 1.27 8.78 -10.16
C GLY A 30 0.79 7.58 -9.32
N PHE A 31 0.36 6.54 -10.02
CA PHE A 31 -0.14 5.30 -9.43
C PHE A 31 0.17 4.11 -10.34
N ALA A 32 0.27 2.92 -9.76
CA ALA A 32 0.30 1.68 -10.53
C ALA A 32 -1.14 1.31 -10.93
N GLY A 33 -1.35 1.06 -12.22
CA GLY A 33 -2.63 0.66 -12.78
C GLY A 33 -2.50 -0.65 -13.55
N TRP A 34 -3.58 -1.41 -13.60
CA TRP A 34 -3.65 -2.67 -14.33
C TRP A 34 -4.78 -2.60 -15.35
N ALA A 35 -4.52 -3.13 -16.54
CA ALA A 35 -5.57 -3.39 -17.53
C ALA A 35 -6.54 -4.48 -17.01
N PRO A 36 -7.74 -4.60 -17.58
CA PRO A 36 -8.68 -5.65 -17.18
C PRO A 36 -8.05 -7.05 -17.20
N GLY A 37 -8.15 -7.77 -16.09
CA GLY A 37 -7.60 -9.13 -15.94
C GLY A 37 -6.08 -9.22 -15.73
N GLN A 38 -5.33 -8.13 -15.89
CA GLN A 38 -3.87 -8.16 -15.84
C GLN A 38 -3.35 -8.55 -14.45
N LEU A 39 -3.86 -7.94 -13.38
CA LEU A 39 -3.45 -8.24 -12.00
C LEU A 39 -3.72 -9.71 -11.64
N GLN A 40 -4.87 -10.25 -12.04
CA GLN A 40 -5.21 -11.65 -11.81
C GLN A 40 -4.23 -12.58 -12.53
N GLY A 41 -3.89 -12.27 -13.79
CA GLY A 41 -2.89 -13.01 -14.54
C GLY A 41 -1.49 -12.96 -13.90
N GLU A 42 -1.09 -11.80 -13.37
CA GLU A 42 0.19 -11.64 -12.66
C GLU A 42 0.22 -12.43 -11.34
N LEU A 43 -0.88 -12.45 -10.60
CA LEU A 43 -1.04 -13.25 -9.37
C LEU A 43 -0.91 -14.75 -9.67
N LEU A 44 -1.56 -15.25 -10.72
CA LEU A 44 -1.49 -16.66 -11.14
C LEU A 44 -0.06 -17.10 -11.52
N ARG A 45 0.74 -16.18 -12.07
CA ARG A 45 2.15 -16.42 -12.40
C ARG A 45 3.11 -16.17 -11.23
N ALA A 46 2.58 -16.02 -10.02
CA ALA A 46 3.34 -15.69 -8.81
C ALA A 46 4.19 -14.40 -8.91
N GLY A 47 3.78 -13.46 -9.76
CA GLY A 47 4.45 -12.15 -9.94
C GLY A 47 4.25 -11.20 -8.76
N TRP A 48 3.28 -11.48 -7.88
CA TRP A 48 3.02 -10.70 -6.67
C TRP A 48 2.96 -11.57 -5.43
N LEU A 49 3.35 -10.96 -4.32
CA LEU A 49 3.11 -11.42 -2.96
C LEU A 49 2.07 -10.49 -2.33
N VAL A 50 1.05 -11.06 -1.67
CA VAL A 50 -0.09 -10.28 -1.15
C VAL A 50 -0.12 -10.39 0.38
N LEU A 51 -0.26 -9.25 1.04
CA LEU A 51 -0.43 -9.10 2.48
C LEU A 51 -1.71 -8.34 2.79
N PRO A 52 -2.35 -8.57 3.95
CA PRO A 52 -3.36 -7.67 4.48
C PRO A 52 -2.79 -6.25 4.59
N ALA A 53 -3.59 -5.25 4.20
CA ALA A 53 -3.17 -3.85 4.25
C ALA A 53 -2.84 -3.44 5.69
N ASP A 54 -1.69 -2.79 5.89
CA ASP A 54 -1.14 -2.38 7.18
C ASP A 54 -0.95 -0.86 7.26
N THR A 55 -1.76 -0.17 8.07
CA THR A 55 -1.72 1.30 8.18
C THR A 55 -0.40 1.82 8.72
N ASP A 56 0.28 1.06 9.58
CA ASP A 56 1.55 1.49 10.14
C ASP A 56 2.67 1.35 9.12
N ALA A 57 2.62 0.32 8.28
CA ALA A 57 3.51 0.21 7.12
C ALA A 57 3.27 1.34 6.11
N VAL A 58 2.00 1.71 5.85
CA VAL A 58 1.64 2.81 4.93
C VAL A 58 2.16 4.15 5.43
N PHE A 59 2.01 4.48 6.72
CA PHE A 59 2.40 5.78 7.27
C PHE A 59 3.76 5.79 7.98
N ARG A 60 4.56 4.71 7.85
CA ARG A 60 5.90 4.60 8.45
C ARG A 60 6.77 5.78 8.03
N GLU A 61 7.47 6.44 8.94
CA GLU A 61 8.35 7.56 8.57
C GLU A 61 9.64 7.06 7.90
N ASP A 62 10.40 6.21 8.60
CA ASP A 62 11.59 5.57 8.04
C ASP A 62 11.24 4.31 7.26
N THR A 63 11.38 4.36 5.94
CA THR A 63 11.13 3.23 5.04
C THR A 63 12.36 2.33 4.85
N SER A 64 13.48 2.64 5.50
CA SER A 64 14.68 1.81 5.46
C SER A 64 14.35 0.41 5.97
N GLY A 65 14.55 -0.60 5.13
CA GLY A 65 14.25 -1.99 5.46
C GLY A 65 12.78 -2.41 5.37
N LEU A 66 11.84 -1.49 5.13
CA LEU A 66 10.41 -1.81 5.01
C LEU A 66 10.15 -2.89 3.94
N TRP A 67 10.84 -2.79 2.80
CA TRP A 67 10.70 -3.79 1.73
C TRP A 67 11.07 -5.20 2.19
N LYS A 68 12.23 -5.35 2.84
CA LYS A 68 12.71 -6.65 3.33
C LYS A 68 11.73 -7.24 4.34
N GLU A 69 11.27 -6.43 5.29
CA GLU A 69 10.29 -6.85 6.28
C GLU A 69 8.99 -7.35 5.64
N LEU A 70 8.43 -6.61 4.68
CA LEU A 70 7.21 -7.01 3.97
C LEU A 70 7.42 -8.28 3.13
N LEU A 71 8.59 -8.42 2.51
CA LEU A 71 8.94 -9.61 1.75
C LEU A 71 9.03 -10.85 2.64
N ASP A 72 9.68 -10.74 3.80
CA ASP A 72 9.81 -11.83 4.78
C ASP A 72 8.43 -12.24 5.32
N ARG A 73 7.58 -11.26 5.68
CA ARG A 73 6.19 -11.49 6.12
C ARG A 73 5.36 -12.23 5.07
N ALA A 74 5.43 -11.78 3.82
CA ALA A 74 4.63 -12.37 2.75
C ALA A 74 5.11 -13.76 2.34
N SER A 75 6.42 -13.99 2.40
CA SER A 75 7.02 -15.29 2.11
C SER A 75 6.69 -16.31 3.22
N GLY A 76 6.71 -15.89 4.50
CA GLY A 76 6.33 -16.74 5.63
C GLY A 76 4.90 -17.26 5.53
N LEU A 77 3.95 -16.44 5.09
CA LEU A 77 2.54 -16.83 4.91
C LEU A 77 2.34 -17.88 3.81
N ARG A 78 3.15 -17.85 2.73
CA ARG A 78 3.07 -18.86 1.67
C ARG A 78 3.43 -20.27 2.16
N THR A 79 4.37 -20.38 3.10
CA THR A 79 4.82 -21.67 3.65
C THR A 79 3.72 -22.42 4.42
N HIS A 80 2.72 -21.70 4.95
CA HIS A 80 1.62 -22.28 5.72
C HIS A 80 0.39 -22.67 4.89
N HIS A 81 0.38 -22.41 3.57
CA HIS A 81 -0.71 -22.78 2.66
C HIS A 81 -0.31 -23.92 1.71
N ARG A 82 0.54 -24.83 2.18
CA ARG A 82 0.97 -26.03 1.48
C ARG A 82 0.42 -27.27 2.14
#